data_AF-A0A529Q2B0-F1
#
_entry.id   AF-A0A529Q2B0-F1
#
_cell.length_a   1.000
_cell.length_b   1.000
_cell.length_c   1.000
_cell.angle_alpha   90.00
_cell.angle_beta   90.00
_cell.angle_gamma   90.00
#
_symmetry.space_group_name_H-M   'P 1'
#
loop_
_entity.id
_entity.type
_entity.pdbx_description
1 polymer ?
#
loop_
_entity_poly.entity_id
_entity_poly.type
_entity_poly.pdbx_seq_one_letter_code
_entity_poly.pdbx_strand_id
1 'polypeptide(L)' 'AETPGVIDDPIRPGEFAEVDPFLTPAGALRTTPADLMLESPGISGLDGFFAARMRRAG' A
#
# COMPACT_ATOMS: atom_id res chain seq x y z
N ALA A 1 -11.97 3.93 -14.30
CA ALA A 1 -11.64 4.55 -15.60
C ALA A 1 -10.40 3.85 -16.12
N GLU A 2 -10.42 3.33 -17.34
CA GLU A 2 -9.23 2.73 -17.97
C GLU A 2 -8.39 3.83 -18.60
N THR A 3 -7.07 3.78 -18.41
CA THR A 3 -6.13 4.74 -19.01
C THR A 3 -5.30 4.00 -20.05
N PRO A 4 -5.54 4.22 -21.37
CA PRO A 4 -4.79 3.54 -22.42
C PRO A 4 -3.28 3.72 -22.26
N GLY A 5 -2.53 2.63 -22.40
CA GLY A 5 -1.07 2.63 -22.27
C GLY A 5 -0.56 2.72 -20.82
N VAL A 6 -1.41 2.54 -19.81
CA VAL A 6 -1.03 2.37 -18.40
C VAL A 6 -1.51 0.99 -17.95
N ILE A 7 -0.62 0.23 -17.31
CA ILE A 7 -0.90 -1.13 -16.83
C ILE A 7 -0.44 -1.29 -15.39
N ASP A 8 -1.05 -2.23 -14.68
CA ASP A 8 -0.71 -2.55 -13.29
C ASP A 8 0.74 -3.05 -13.19
N ASP A 9 1.44 -2.58 -12.16
CA ASP A 9 2.77 -3.06 -11.77
C ASP A 9 2.77 -3.35 -10.27
N PRO A 10 2.11 -4.44 -9.84
CA PRO A 10 1.87 -4.71 -8.43
C PRO A 10 3.18 -4.82 -7.64
N ILE A 11 3.16 -4.33 -6.40
CA ILE A 11 4.27 -4.50 -5.47
C ILE A 11 4.33 -5.97 -5.05
N ARG A 12 5.51 -6.58 -5.14
CA ARG A 12 5.72 -7.97 -4.73
C ARG A 12 6.11 -8.04 -3.24
N PRO A 13 5.75 -9.11 -2.52
CA PRO A 13 6.28 -9.36 -1.19
C PRO A 13 7.81 -9.37 -1.20
N GLY A 14 8.42 -8.72 -0.21
CA GLY A 14 9.87 -8.58 -0.07
C GLY A 14 10.52 -7.56 -1.01
N GLU A 15 9.75 -6.87 -1.86
CA GLU A 15 10.29 -5.82 -2.74
C GLU A 15 10.71 -4.57 -1.96
N PHE A 16 10.00 -4.25 -0.89
CA PHE A 16 10.32 -3.17 0.05
C PHE A 16 10.32 -3.71 1.47
N ALA A 17 11.26 -3.22 2.29
CA ALA A 17 11.31 -3.59 3.70
C ALA A 17 10.03 -3.13 4.43
N GLU A 18 9.50 -4.00 5.30
CA GLU A 18 8.40 -3.71 6.23
C GLU A 18 7.04 -3.38 5.59
N VAL A 19 6.94 -3.47 4.25
CA VAL A 19 5.72 -3.15 3.49
C VAL A 19 4.76 -4.32 3.39
N ASP A 20 5.26 -5.56 3.42
CA ASP A 20 4.48 -6.79 3.20
C ASP A 20 3.17 -6.87 4.01
N PRO A 21 3.11 -6.49 5.31
CA PRO A 21 1.88 -6.51 6.08
C PRO A 21 0.76 -5.60 5.55
N PHE A 22 1.12 -4.58 4.77
CA PHE A 22 0.20 -3.58 4.20
C PHE A 22 -0.17 -3.88 2.75
N LEU A 23 0.31 -5.00 2.19
CA LEU A 23 -0.04 -5.40 0.82
C LEU A 23 -1.42 -6.05 0.78
N THR A 24 -2.27 -5.51 -0.09
CA THR A 24 -3.50 -6.18 -0.51
C THR A 24 -3.17 -7.40 -1.40
N PRO A 25 -4.10 -8.35 -1.59
CA PRO A 25 -3.90 -9.47 -2.52
C PRO A 25 -3.61 -9.04 -3.97
N ALA A 26 -3.97 -7.82 -4.35
CA ALA A 26 -3.70 -7.26 -5.68
C ALA A 26 -2.34 -6.54 -5.78
N GLY A 27 -1.53 -6.53 -4.71
CA GLY A 27 -0.21 -5.85 -4.70
C GLY A 27 -0.28 -4.33 -4.61
N ALA A 28 -1.43 -3.77 -4.22
CA ALA A 28 -1.56 -2.37 -3.80
C ALA A 28 -1.23 -2.24 -2.30
N LEU A 29 -0.74 -1.07 -1.91
CA LEU A 29 -0.46 -0.71 -0.53
C LEU A 29 -1.72 -0.12 0.12
N ARG A 30 -2.06 -0.59 1.32
CA ARG A 30 -3.15 -0.03 2.12
C ARG A 30 -2.78 0.00 3.59
N THR A 31 -2.83 1.20 4.16
CA THR A 31 -2.69 1.43 5.60
C THR A 31 -3.99 1.98 6.17
N THR A 32 -4.16 1.82 7.47
CA THR A 32 -5.30 2.26 8.27
C THR A 32 -4.79 2.77 9.62
N PRO A 33 -5.57 3.62 10.32
CA PRO A 33 -5.23 4.01 11.68
C PRO A 33 -5.04 2.83 12.65
N ALA A 34 -5.65 1.68 12.39
CA ALA A 34 -5.50 0.51 13.25
C ALA A 34 -4.13 -0.19 13.12
N ASP A 35 -3.33 0.16 12.11
CA ASP A 35 -2.08 -0.53 11.79
C ASP A 35 -0.89 -0.11 12.67
N LEU A 36 -1.05 0.94 13.49
CA LEU A 36 -0.06 1.32 14.50
C LEU A 36 -0.74 1.49 15.86
N MET A 37 -0.55 0.48 16.71
CA MET A 37 -1.00 0.50 18.10
C MET A 37 0.20 0.69 19.03
N LEU A 38 0.27 1.85 19.69
CA LEU A 38 1.23 2.17 20.74
C LEU A 38 0.57 2.03 22.13
N GLU A 39 1.38 2.11 23.18
CA GLU A 39 0.89 2.03 24.57
C GLU A 39 -0.11 3.13 24.92
N SER A 40 0.08 4.33 24.38
CA SER A 40 -0.76 5.50 24.66
C SER A 40 -1.70 5.76 23.48
N PRO A 41 -3.04 5.63 23.65
CA PRO A 41 -4.00 5.77 22.55
C PRO A 41 -3.93 7.10 21.81
N GLY A 42 -3.59 8.19 22.50
CA GLY A 42 -3.51 9.54 21.91
C GLY A 42 -2.34 9.75 20.93
N ILE A 43 -1.38 8.82 20.89
CA ILE A 43 -0.26 8.84 19.93
C ILE A 43 -0.25 7.60 19.01
N SER A 44 -1.23 6.70 19.17
CA SER A 44 -1.45 5.60 18.24
C SER A 44 -2.09 6.10 16.95
N GLY A 45 -2.03 5.29 15.90
CA GLY A 45 -2.58 5.64 14.59
C GLY A 45 -1.49 5.75 13.53
N LEU A 46 -1.59 4.93 12.49
CA LEU A 46 -0.86 5.14 11.25
C LEU A 46 -1.73 5.98 10.29
N ASP A 47 -1.11 6.83 9.49
CA ASP A 47 -1.84 7.54 8.44
C ASP A 47 -2.48 6.53 7.48
N GLY A 48 -3.80 6.66 7.29
CA GLY A 48 -4.55 5.77 6.41
C GLY A 48 -4.50 6.25 4.97
N PHE A 49 -3.99 5.41 4.06
CA PHE A 49 -4.02 5.69 2.63
C PHE A 49 -4.11 4.43 1.78
N PHE A 50 -4.30 4.64 0.48
CA PHE A 50 -4.26 3.60 -0.54
C PHE A 50 -3.36 4.05 -1.69
N ALA A 51 -2.46 3.16 -2.13
CA ALA A 51 -1.57 3.42 -3.26
C ALA A 51 -1.46 2.17 -4.15
N ALA A 52 -1.58 2.36 -5.46
CA ALA A 52 -1.32 1.32 -6.46
C ALA A 52 -0.19 1.78 -7.36
N ARG A 53 0.73 0.87 -7.69
CA ARG A 53 1.81 1.15 -8.64
C ARG A 53 1.38 0.75 -10.05
N MET A 54 1.60 1.68 -10.97
CA MET A 54 1.31 1.53 -12.38
C MET A 54 2.59 1.76 -13.18
N ARG A 55 2.67 1.17 -14.37
CA ARG A 55 3.71 1.49 -15.36
C ARG A 55 3.11 1.85 -16.70
N ARG A 56 3.81 2.68 -17.46
CA ARG A 56 3.48 2.91 -18.87
C ARG A 56 3.76 1.64 -19.68
N ALA A 57 2.82 1.22 -20.52
CA ALA A 57 3.06 0.22 -21.54
C ALA A 57 3.96 0.84 -22.62
N GLY A 58 5.08 0.17 -22.92
CA GLY A 58 5.97 0.54 -24.02
C GLY A 58 5.35 0.28 -25.37
#